data_AF-A0A3M1YPE2-F1
#
_entry.id   AF-A0A3M1YPE2-F1
#
_cell.length_a   1.000
_cell.length_b   1.000
_cell.length_c   1.000
_cell.angle_alpha   90.00
_cell.angle_beta   90.00
_cell.angle_gamma   90.00
#
_symmetry.space_group_name_H-M   'P 1'
#
loop_
_entity.id
_entity.type
_entity.pdbx_description
1 polymer ?
#
loop_
_entity_poly.entity_id
_entity_poly.type
_entity_poly.pdbx_seq_one_letter_code
_entity_poly.pdbx_strand_id
1 'polypeptide(L)'
;LYSAWGIHDIPEAIDRLAAERIPVVISLARAMNLAFVSSYADYPLHQIYDADVPLVIGAGMPTFYQTTLTDQYRLIVEECGFELQELEEMALNAVRYSFLPDEEKQTLLADFEAQYQTLRDEHLSNAGEGDGVE
;
A
#
# COMPACT_ATOMS: atom_id res chain seq x y z
N LEU A 1 5.54 -1.23 -12.44
CA LEU A 1 5.27 -2.62 -12.90
C LEU A 1 4.06 -3.18 -12.17
N TYR A 2 3.17 -3.93 -12.83
CA TYR A 2 2.01 -4.52 -12.16
C TYR A 2 2.34 -5.91 -11.58
N SER A 3 2.06 -6.08 -10.28
CA SER A 3 2.34 -7.22 -9.40
C SER A 3 3.80 -7.62 -9.18
N ALA A 4 4.69 -7.50 -10.18
CA ALA A 4 6.12 -7.83 -10.10
C ALA A 4 6.45 -9.12 -9.31
N TRP A 5 5.60 -10.15 -9.37
CA TRP A 5 5.77 -11.37 -8.59
C TRP A 5 7.10 -12.06 -8.90
N GLY A 6 7.78 -12.56 -7.87
CA GLY A 6 9.11 -13.19 -7.96
C GLY A 6 10.29 -12.21 -7.91
N ILE A 7 10.06 -10.89 -7.88
CA ILE A 7 11.17 -9.91 -7.82
C ILE A 7 11.96 -9.97 -6.51
N HIS A 8 11.32 -10.41 -5.43
CA HIS A 8 11.92 -10.59 -4.12
C HIS A 8 13.00 -11.69 -4.10
N ASP A 9 13.01 -12.59 -5.08
CA ASP A 9 14.04 -13.63 -5.22
C ASP A 9 15.27 -13.14 -6.01
N ILE A 10 15.24 -11.91 -6.55
CA ILE A 10 16.27 -11.34 -7.42
C ILE A 10 16.80 -10.04 -6.77
N PRO A 11 17.81 -10.12 -5.89
CA PRO A 11 18.33 -8.96 -5.15
C PRO A 11 18.72 -7.79 -6.05
N GLU A 12 19.37 -8.05 -7.19
CA GLU A 12 19.79 -7.00 -8.12
C GLU A 12 18.60 -6.26 -8.74
N ALA A 13 17.45 -6.92 -8.86
CA ALA A 13 16.23 -6.29 -9.36
C ALA A 13 15.60 -5.40 -8.29
N ILE A 14 15.55 -5.85 -7.03
CA ILE A 14 15.09 -5.03 -5.89
C ILE A 14 15.96 -3.78 -5.75
N ASP A 15 17.28 -3.94 -5.73
CA ASP A 15 18.23 -2.82 -5.61
C ASP A 15 18.02 -1.79 -6.73
N ARG A 16 17.80 -2.27 -7.95
CA ARG A 16 17.54 -1.42 -9.09
C ARG A 16 16.20 -0.69 -9.00
N LEU A 17 15.13 -1.37 -8.57
CA LEU A 17 13.82 -0.73 -8.38
C LEU A 17 13.89 0.40 -7.35
N ALA A 18 14.59 0.17 -6.24
CA ALA A 18 14.78 1.17 -5.19
C ALA A 18 15.63 2.35 -5.71
N ALA A 19 16.80 2.07 -6.30
CA ALA A 19 17.71 3.09 -6.79
C ALA A 19 17.11 3.96 -7.91
N GLU A 20 16.36 3.38 -8.83
CA GLU A 20 15.70 4.08 -9.93
C GLU A 20 14.29 4.58 -9.57
N ARG A 21 13.84 4.35 -8.32
CA ARG A 21 12.50 4.71 -7.83
C ARG A 21 11.37 4.20 -8.74
N ILE A 22 11.48 2.96 -9.21
CA ILE A 22 10.50 2.34 -10.10
C ILE A 22 9.38 1.72 -9.24
N PRO A 23 8.11 2.18 -9.38
CA PRO A 23 7.03 1.72 -8.53
C PRO A 23 6.56 0.31 -8.87
N VAL A 24 6.20 -0.45 -7.85
CA VAL A 24 5.54 -1.75 -7.95
C VAL A 24 4.11 -1.65 -7.45
N VAL A 25 3.16 -2.01 -8.32
CA VAL A 25 1.75 -2.09 -7.95
C VAL A 25 1.44 -3.48 -7.43
N ILE A 26 0.96 -3.60 -6.20
CA ILE A 26 0.67 -4.89 -5.54
C ILE A 26 -0.82 -5.16 -5.43
N SER A 27 -1.18 -6.44 -5.37
CA SER A 27 -2.53 -6.90 -5.03
C SER A 27 -2.46 -8.24 -4.32
N LEU A 28 -2.76 -8.24 -3.02
CA LEU A 28 -2.77 -9.46 -2.20
C LEU A 28 -3.85 -10.44 -2.67
N ALA A 29 -5.04 -9.93 -3.03
CA ALA A 29 -6.11 -10.78 -3.54
C ALA A 29 -5.70 -11.48 -4.85
N ARG A 30 -4.99 -10.79 -5.75
CA ARG A 30 -4.44 -11.42 -6.96
C ARG A 30 -3.44 -12.53 -6.62
N ALA A 31 -2.49 -12.26 -5.73
CA ALA A 31 -1.48 -13.25 -5.36
C ALA A 31 -2.12 -14.53 -4.81
N MET A 32 -3.14 -14.37 -3.96
CA MET A 32 -3.89 -15.50 -3.41
C MET A 32 -4.72 -16.23 -4.47
N ASN A 33 -5.48 -15.50 -5.30
CA ASN A 33 -6.33 -16.10 -6.35
C ASN A 33 -5.52 -16.83 -7.43
N LEU A 34 -4.26 -16.44 -7.66
CA LEU A 34 -3.34 -17.11 -8.59
C LEU A 34 -2.47 -18.19 -7.92
N ALA A 35 -2.71 -18.49 -6.64
CA ALA A 35 -1.94 -19.46 -5.85
C ALA A 35 -0.42 -19.19 -5.84
N PHE A 36 -0.03 -17.91 -5.89
CA PHE A 36 1.36 -17.50 -5.74
C PHE A 36 1.84 -17.62 -4.29
N VAL A 37 0.90 -17.42 -3.37
CA VAL A 37 1.07 -17.55 -1.92
C VAL A 37 0.05 -18.55 -1.39
N SER A 38 0.31 -19.15 -0.22
CA SER A 38 -0.65 -20.05 0.45
C SER A 38 -1.53 -19.31 1.46
N SER A 39 -1.06 -18.17 1.95
CA SER A 39 -1.77 -17.22 2.79
C SER A 39 -1.39 -15.79 2.40
N TYR A 40 -2.18 -14.79 2.81
CA TYR A 40 -1.84 -13.38 2.56
C TYR A 40 -0.54 -12.95 3.26
N ALA A 41 -0.28 -13.50 4.45
CA ALA A 41 0.93 -13.26 5.22
C ALA A 41 2.22 -13.78 4.53
N ASP A 42 2.11 -14.76 3.63
CA ASP A 42 3.26 -15.26 2.85
C ASP A 42 3.68 -14.31 1.73
N TYR A 43 2.89 -13.26 1.45
CA TYR A 43 3.29 -12.26 0.46
C TYR A 43 4.52 -11.49 0.98
N PRO A 44 5.60 -11.35 0.21
CA PRO A 44 6.86 -10.75 0.66
C PRO A 44 6.78 -9.22 0.71
N LEU A 45 5.74 -8.68 1.36
CA LEU A 45 5.45 -7.26 1.35
C LEU A 45 6.50 -6.46 2.11
N HIS A 46 6.83 -6.91 3.33
CA HIS A 46 7.89 -6.33 4.17
C HIS A 46 9.24 -6.33 3.47
N GLN A 47 9.61 -7.43 2.82
CA GLN A 47 10.89 -7.50 2.10
C GLN A 47 11.00 -6.43 0.99
N ILE A 48 9.91 -6.16 0.26
CA ILE A 48 9.91 -5.14 -0.80
C ILE A 48 9.85 -3.73 -0.20
N TYR A 49 9.05 -3.55 0.86
CA TYR A 49 8.90 -2.27 1.55
C TYR A 49 10.21 -1.84 2.24
N ASP A 50 10.82 -2.72 3.02
CA ASP A 50 12.08 -2.49 3.75
C ASP A 50 13.26 -2.19 2.83
N ALA A 51 13.18 -2.61 1.57
CA ALA A 51 14.15 -2.31 0.53
C ALA A 51 13.98 -0.90 -0.10
N ASP A 52 13.05 -0.08 0.41
CA ASP A 52 12.70 1.25 -0.12
C ASP A 52 12.28 1.22 -1.60
N VAL A 53 11.58 0.15 -2.01
CA VAL A 53 10.92 0.11 -3.31
C VAL A 53 9.59 0.86 -3.21
N PRO A 54 9.28 1.81 -4.10
CA PRO A 54 7.99 2.50 -4.05
C PRO A 54 6.84 1.52 -4.32
N LEU A 55 5.97 1.36 -3.31
CA LEU A 55 4.81 0.48 -3.38
C LEU A 55 3.52 1.27 -3.63
N VAL A 56 2.65 0.69 -4.48
CA VAL A 56 1.31 1.20 -4.76
C VAL A 56 0.30 0.06 -4.61
N ILE A 57 -0.78 0.28 -3.86
CA ILE A 57 -1.82 -0.72 -3.66
C ILE A 57 -2.82 -0.66 -4.82
N GLY A 58 -3.13 -1.82 -5.43
CA GLY A 58 -4.12 -1.94 -6.50
C GLY A 58 -5.04 -3.14 -6.30
N ALA A 59 -6.27 -3.04 -6.81
CA ALA A 59 -7.26 -4.12 -6.74
C ALA A 59 -7.19 -5.10 -7.94
N GLY A 60 -6.42 -4.76 -8.98
CA GLY A 60 -6.23 -5.60 -10.16
C GLY A 60 -7.49 -5.78 -10.99
N MET A 61 -8.14 -6.93 -10.85
CA MET A 61 -9.41 -7.25 -11.49
C MET A 61 -10.48 -7.45 -10.40
N PRO A 62 -11.05 -6.37 -9.84
CA PRO A 62 -11.96 -6.41 -8.68
C PRO A 62 -13.05 -7.47 -8.78
N THR A 63 -13.73 -7.55 -9.93
CA THR A 63 -14.81 -8.52 -10.17
C THR A 63 -14.32 -9.96 -10.18
N PHE A 64 -13.11 -10.21 -10.71
CA PHE A 64 -12.55 -11.56 -10.79
C PHE A 64 -12.00 -12.03 -9.44
N TYR A 65 -11.32 -11.14 -8.72
CA TYR A 65 -10.75 -11.44 -7.41
C TYR A 65 -11.72 -11.23 -6.24
N GLN A 66 -12.96 -10.81 -6.53
CA GLN A 66 -14.01 -10.51 -5.54
C GLN A 66 -13.52 -9.58 -4.41
N THR A 67 -12.82 -8.52 -4.79
CA THR A 67 -12.19 -7.57 -3.86
C THR A 67 -12.47 -6.13 -4.28
N THR A 68 -12.40 -5.21 -3.34
CA THR A 68 -12.31 -3.77 -3.59
C THR A 68 -10.90 -3.25 -3.29
N LEU A 69 -10.63 -1.98 -3.61
CA LEU A 69 -9.39 -1.33 -3.17
C LEU A 69 -9.32 -1.27 -1.63
N THR A 70 -10.41 -0.90 -0.97
CA THR A 70 -10.52 -0.87 0.50
C THR A 70 -10.21 -2.23 1.12
N ASP A 71 -10.69 -3.33 0.53
CA ASP A 71 -10.35 -4.68 1.01
C ASP A 71 -8.85 -4.97 0.92
N GLN A 72 -8.15 -4.45 -0.11
CA GLN A 72 -6.69 -4.61 -0.20
C GLN A 72 -5.96 -3.87 0.93
N TYR A 73 -6.37 -2.63 1.24
CA TYR A 73 -5.81 -1.89 2.37
C TYR A 73 -6.06 -2.63 3.68
N ARG A 74 -7.28 -3.13 3.89
CA ARG A 74 -7.63 -3.90 5.10
C ARG A 74 -6.78 -5.16 5.23
N LEU A 75 -6.62 -5.95 4.15
CA LEU A 75 -5.77 -7.14 4.16
C LEU A 75 -4.31 -6.83 4.49
N ILE A 76 -3.76 -5.71 4.01
CA ILE A 76 -2.37 -5.32 4.31
C ILE A 76 -2.18 -5.04 5.81
N VAL A 77 -3.19 -4.47 6.48
CA VAL A 77 -3.16 -4.29 7.94
C VAL A 77 -3.34 -5.63 8.66
N GLU A 78 -4.41 -6.35 8.34
CA GLU A 78 -4.83 -7.54 9.09
C GLU A 78 -3.86 -8.72 8.92
N GLU A 79 -3.31 -8.91 7.71
CA GLU A 79 -2.53 -10.10 7.35
C GLU A 79 -1.03 -9.83 7.25
N CYS A 80 -0.63 -8.59 6.97
CA CYS A 80 0.78 -8.21 6.86
C CYS A 80 1.25 -7.30 8.00
N GLY A 81 0.36 -6.78 8.85
CA GLY A 81 0.73 -6.03 10.05
C GLY A 81 1.28 -4.62 9.78
N PHE A 82 0.93 -4.01 8.65
CA PHE A 82 1.31 -2.63 8.34
C PHE A 82 0.45 -1.61 9.10
N GLU A 83 1.06 -0.48 9.43
CA GLU A 83 0.46 0.63 10.14
C GLU A 83 -0.13 1.69 9.20
N LEU A 84 -0.95 2.58 9.77
CA LEU A 84 -1.67 3.61 9.03
C LEU A 84 -0.74 4.51 8.20
N GLN A 85 0.39 4.94 8.78
CA GLN A 85 1.35 5.81 8.10
C GLN A 85 1.94 5.15 6.85
N GLU A 86 2.15 3.83 6.90
CA GLU A 86 2.71 3.08 5.78
C GLU A 86 1.67 2.95 4.65
N LEU A 87 0.40 2.73 4.99
CA LEU A 87 -0.70 2.75 4.03
C LEU A 87 -0.87 4.11 3.36
N GLU A 88 -0.79 5.20 4.14
CA GLU A 88 -0.87 6.56 3.62
C GLU A 88 0.24 6.83 2.59
N GLU A 89 1.47 6.40 2.89
CA GLU A 89 2.60 6.53 1.98
C GLU A 89 2.41 5.73 0.69
N MET A 90 1.89 4.49 0.77
CA MET A 90 1.55 3.70 -0.42
C MET A 90 0.45 4.35 -1.27
N ALA A 91 -0.52 5.01 -0.65
CA ALA A 91 -1.55 5.76 -1.33
C ALA A 91 -1.00 7.05 -1.99
N LEU A 92 -0.13 7.80 -1.30
CA LEU A 92 0.55 8.96 -1.86
C LEU A 92 1.47 8.56 -3.03
N ASN A 93 2.10 7.39 -2.96
CA ASN A 93 2.86 6.83 -4.08
C ASN A 93 1.99 6.61 -5.32
N ALA A 94 0.71 6.24 -5.17
CA ALA A 94 -0.19 6.14 -6.32
C ALA A 94 -0.30 7.47 -7.07
N VAL A 95 -0.27 8.61 -6.36
CA VAL A 95 -0.28 9.96 -6.93
C VAL A 95 1.08 10.32 -7.52
N ARG A 96 2.17 10.18 -6.73
CA ARG A 96 3.55 10.53 -7.15
C ARG A 96 3.95 9.81 -8.45
N TYR A 97 3.58 8.54 -8.55
CA TYR A 97 3.91 7.67 -9.68
C TYR A 97 2.81 7.54 -10.72
N SER A 98 1.74 8.33 -10.62
CA SER A 98 0.74 8.43 -11.68
C SER A 98 1.29 9.08 -12.95
N PHE A 99 0.53 9.00 -14.04
CA PHE A 99 0.82 9.70 -15.29
C PHE A 99 0.20 11.10 -15.37
N LEU A 100 -0.24 11.66 -14.24
CA LEU A 100 -0.72 13.03 -14.17
C LEU A 100 0.44 14.02 -14.43
N PRO A 101 0.15 15.23 -14.94
CA PRO A 101 1.10 16.34 -14.92
C PRO A 101 1.56 16.69 -13.51
N ASP A 102 2.77 17.24 -13.37
CA ASP A 102 3.37 17.51 -12.06
C ASP A 102 2.56 18.49 -11.20
N GLU A 103 1.91 19.49 -11.82
CA GLU A 103 1.04 20.44 -11.12
C GLU A 103 -0.22 19.76 -10.55
N GLU A 104 -0.83 18.85 -11.32
CA GLU A 104 -1.97 18.06 -10.86
C GLU A 104 -1.56 17.09 -9.75
N LYS A 105 -0.36 16.50 -9.83
CA LYS A 105 0.19 15.66 -8.75
C LYS A 105 0.36 16.46 -7.47
N GLN A 106 0.97 17.64 -7.53
CA GLN A 106 1.20 18.48 -6.35
C GLN A 106 -0.11 18.89 -5.69
N THR A 107 -1.11 19.28 -6.49
CA THR A 107 -2.45 19.61 -6.00
C THR A 107 -3.07 18.40 -5.29
N LEU A 108 -3.06 17.23 -5.93
CA LEU A 108 -3.67 16.03 -5.36
C LEU A 108 -2.93 15.51 -4.13
N LEU A 109 -1.61 15.65 -4.07
CA LEU A 109 -0.82 15.31 -2.87
C LEU A 109 -1.21 16.21 -1.69
N ALA A 110 -1.30 17.51 -1.90
CA ALA A 110 -1.71 18.45 -0.86
C ALA A 110 -3.14 18.16 -0.36
N ASP A 111 -4.05 17.83 -1.28
CA ASP A 111 -5.42 17.42 -0.93
C ASP A 111 -5.42 16.13 -0.08
N PHE A 112 -4.66 15.11 -0.47
CA PHE A 112 -4.53 13.86 0.29
C PHE A 112 -3.97 14.10 1.71
N GLU A 113 -2.88 14.86 1.83
CA GLU A 113 -2.26 15.18 3.11
C GLU A 113 -3.23 15.92 4.05
N ALA A 114 -4.00 16.88 3.53
CA ALA A 114 -5.01 17.60 4.30
C ALA A 114 -6.17 16.67 4.74
N GLN A 115 -6.61 15.76 3.86
CA GLN A 115 -7.63 14.77 4.20
C GLN A 115 -7.15 13.79 5.26
N TYR A 116 -5.90 13.32 5.20
CA TYR A 116 -5.33 12.48 6.24
C TYR A 116 -5.29 13.17 7.58
N GLN A 117 -4.92 14.46 7.64
CA GLN A 117 -4.97 15.20 8.89
C GLN A 117 -6.40 15.27 9.44
N THR A 118 -7.39 15.54 8.58
CA THR A 118 -8.81 15.58 8.98
C THR A 118 -9.25 14.24 9.57
N LEU A 119 -8.93 13.12 8.90
CA LEU A 119 -9.29 11.78 9.37
C LEU A 119 -8.58 11.40 10.68
N ARG A 120 -7.32 11.80 10.86
CA ARG A 120 -6.61 11.62 12.14
C ARG A 120 -7.28 12.39 13.26
N ASP A 121 -7.67 13.63 12.99
CA ASP A 121 -8.35 14.49 13.95
C ASP A 121 -9.70 13.85 14.36
N GLU A 122 -10.46 13.31 13.41
CA GLU A 122 -11.76 12.68 13.64
C GLU A 122 -11.68 11.33 14.38
N HIS A 123 -10.68 10.49 14.06
CA HIS A 123 -10.69 9.08 14.46
C HIS A 123 -9.59 8.69 15.45
N LEU A 124 -8.50 9.45 15.57
CA LEU A 124 -7.38 9.11 16.44
C LEU A 124 -7.21 10.08 17.62
N SER A 125 -7.77 11.29 17.54
CA SER A 125 -7.66 12.29 18.62
C SER A 125 -8.52 11.98 19.84
N ASN A 126 -9.47 11.05 19.74
CA ASN A 126 -10.35 10.63 20.84
C ASN A 126 -10.01 9.23 21.42
N ALA A 127 -8.93 8.58 20.96
CA ALA A 127 -8.57 7.24 21.44
C ALA A 127 -7.86 7.22 22.81
N GLY A 128 -7.72 8.38 23.48
CA GLY A 128 -7.03 8.54 24.76
C GLY A 128 -7.91 8.75 26.00
N GLU A 129 -9.23 8.87 25.85
CA GLU A 129 -10.14 9.13 26.98
C GLU A 129 -11.26 8.07 27.02
N GLY A 130 -10.93 6.86 27.47
CA GLY A 130 -11.96 5.85 27.68
C GLY A 130 -11.47 4.42 27.86
N ASP A 131 -10.60 4.17 28.83
CA ASP A 131 -10.70 2.91 29.58
C ASP A 131 -10.18 3.11 31.00
N GLY A 132 -11.11 3.52 31.85
CA GLY A 132 -10.89 3.84 33.25
C GLY A 132 -12.22 3.92 33.96
N VAL A 133 -13.01 2.84 33.94
CA VAL A 133 -14.09 2.61 34.89
C VAL A 133 -14.24 1.09 35.14
N GLU A 134 -13.85 0.71 36.37
CA GLU A 134 -14.23 -0.43 37.23
C GLU A 134 -14.24 -1.87 36.70
#